data_AF-A0A940B440-F1
#
_entry.id   AF-A0A940B440-F1
#
_cell.length_a   1.000
_cell.length_b   1.000
_cell.length_c   1.000
_cell.angle_alpha   90.00
_cell.angle_beta   90.00
_cell.angle_gamma   90.00
#
_symmetry.space_group_name_H-M   'P 1'
#
loop_
_entity.id
_entity.type
_entity.pdbx_description
1 polymer ?
#
loop_
_entity_poly.entity_id
_entity_poly.type
_entity_poly.pdbx_seq_one_letter_code
_entity_poly.pdbx_strand_id
1 'polypeptide(L)'
;MIKKIELSEKILSRLVEGKSVEGSLHRDEWTGEITFKAYNRKSREEGYVKPERVIAITETGWLKESAQRIKFFSSVKKVVGAVKVTCAMKRDLNMATDELLYEEINQ
;
A
#
# COMPACT_ATOMS: atom_id res chain seq x y z
N MET A 1 10.60 -16.26 -37.10
CA MET A 1 9.68 -15.09 -37.26
C MET A 1 9.93 -14.15 -36.08
N ILE A 2 10.38 -12.92 -36.35
CA ILE A 2 10.67 -11.92 -35.29
C ILE A 2 9.44 -11.03 -35.15
N LYS A 3 8.90 -10.90 -33.93
CA LYS A 3 7.82 -9.94 -33.62
C LYS A 3 8.40 -8.75 -32.88
N LYS A 4 8.09 -7.54 -33.34
CA LYS A 4 8.48 -6.30 -32.69
C LYS A 4 7.38 -5.89 -31.71
N ILE A 5 7.77 -5.48 -30.51
CA ILE A 5 6.87 -5.00 -29.45
C ILE A 5 7.36 -3.62 -29.05
N GLU A 6 6.45 -2.65 -29.04
CA GLU A 6 6.73 -1.32 -28.56
C GLU A 6 6.66 -1.29 -27.02
N LEU A 7 7.72 -0.74 -26.42
CA LEU A 7 7.92 -0.63 -24.98
C LEU A 7 8.34 0.80 -24.66
N SER A 8 7.89 1.32 -23.51
CA SER A 8 8.46 2.57 -23.01
C SER A 8 9.88 2.33 -22.47
N GLU A 9 10.72 3.36 -22.52
CA GLU A 9 12.11 3.29 -22.05
C GLU A 9 12.22 2.83 -20.59
N LYS A 10 11.29 3.24 -19.73
CA LYS A 10 11.22 2.82 -18.32
C LYS A 10 10.94 1.33 -18.14
N ILE A 11 10.19 0.71 -19.06
CA ILE A 11 9.95 -0.74 -19.01
C ILE A 11 11.20 -1.46 -19.52
N LEU A 12 11.80 -0.96 -20.61
CA LEU A 12 13.01 -1.52 -21.18
C LEU A 12 14.15 -1.55 -20.16
N SER A 13 14.40 -0.46 -19.42
CA SER A 13 15.45 -0.41 -18.40
C SER A 13 15.27 -1.46 -17.32
N ARG A 14 14.03 -1.63 -16.82
CA ARG A 14 13.70 -2.66 -15.82
C ARG A 14 13.94 -4.08 -16.34
N LEU A 15 13.61 -4.34 -17.61
CA LEU A 15 13.85 -5.65 -18.22
C LEU A 15 15.34 -5.93 -18.41
N VAL A 16 16.13 -4.94 -18.78
CA VAL A 16 17.61 -5.05 -18.88
C VAL A 16 18.23 -5.33 -17.51
N GLU A 17 17.67 -4.78 -16.44
CA GLU A 17 18.05 -5.07 -15.05
C GLU A 17 17.58 -6.45 -14.55
N GLY A 18 16.93 -7.27 -15.39
CA GLY A 18 16.41 -8.60 -15.03
C GLY A 18 15.15 -8.57 -14.16
N LYS A 19 14.48 -7.41 -14.04
CA LYS A 19 13.23 -7.29 -13.25
C LYS A 19 12.04 -7.75 -14.07
N SER A 20 11.12 -8.48 -13.42
CA SER A 20 9.82 -8.81 -14.02
C SER A 20 8.89 -7.60 -14.02
N VAL A 21 8.15 -7.42 -15.11
CA VAL A 21 7.18 -6.32 -15.30
C VAL A 21 5.84 -6.92 -15.74
N GLU A 22 4.84 -6.81 -14.88
CA GLU A 22 3.47 -7.22 -15.21
C GLU A 22 2.76 -6.13 -16.03
N GLY A 23 1.93 -6.52 -16.99
CA GLY A 23 1.21 -5.59 -17.84
C GLY A 23 0.27 -6.28 -18.82
N SER A 24 -0.33 -5.49 -19.71
CA SER A 24 -1.16 -5.98 -20.81
C SER A 24 -0.49 -5.74 -22.16
N LEU A 25 -0.61 -6.72 -23.05
CA LEU A 25 -0.17 -6.64 -24.44
C LEU A 25 -1.39 -6.29 -25.30
N HIS A 26 -1.30 -5.23 -26.08
CA HIS A 26 -2.35 -4.81 -27.00
C HIS A 26 -1.83 -4.93 -28.43
N ARG A 27 -2.70 -5.39 -29.34
CA ARG A 27 -2.42 -5.42 -30.77
C ARG A 27 -3.42 -4.49 -31.44
N ASP A 28 -2.92 -3.48 -32.13
CA ASP A 28 -3.75 -2.61 -32.94
C ASP A 28 -4.25 -3.39 -34.17
N GLU A 29 -5.56 -3.37 -34.41
CA GLU A 29 -6.18 -4.11 -35.51
C GLU A 29 -5.95 -3.46 -36.88
N TRP A 30 -5.68 -2.15 -36.93
CA TRP A 30 -5.45 -1.40 -38.16
C TRP A 30 -3.98 -1.36 -38.55
N THR A 31 -3.07 -1.13 -37.59
CA THR A 31 -1.62 -1.04 -37.88
C THR A 31 -0.90 -2.38 -37.71
N GLY A 32 -1.50 -3.32 -36.97
CA GLY A 32 -0.88 -4.60 -36.62
C GLY A 32 0.24 -4.50 -35.59
N GLU A 33 0.50 -3.30 -35.07
CA GLU A 33 1.53 -3.03 -34.06
C GLU A 33 1.15 -3.63 -32.71
N ILE A 34 2.18 -4.08 -31.97
CA ILE A 34 2.00 -4.69 -30.66
C ILE A 34 2.64 -3.76 -29.64
N THR A 35 1.83 -3.24 -28.72
CA THR A 35 2.29 -2.35 -27.64
C THR A 35 2.12 -3.06 -26.31
N PHE A 36 3.14 -2.98 -25.45
CA PHE A 36 3.05 -3.48 -24.07
C PHE A 36 2.92 -2.33 -23.08
N LYS A 37 1.88 -2.41 -22.24
CA LYS A 37 1.59 -1.42 -21.20
C LYS A 37 1.70 -2.06 -19.83
N ALA A 38 2.75 -1.70 -19.09
CA ALA A 38 2.93 -2.14 -17.71
C ALA A 38 1.76 -1.68 -16.82
N TYR A 39 1.35 -2.53 -15.89
CA TYR A 39 0.39 -2.13 -14.87
C TYR A 39 1.06 -1.10 -13.95
N ASN A 40 0.52 0.12 -13.92
CA ASN A 40 0.88 1.10 -12.92
C ASN A 40 0.30 0.68 -11.56
N ARG A 41 0.95 -0.27 -10.89
CA ARG A 41 0.74 -0.54 -9.46
C ARG A 41 1.30 0.65 -8.69
N LYS A 42 0.50 1.71 -8.60
CA LYS A 42 0.78 2.99 -7.91
C LYS A 42 1.15 2.85 -6.42
N SER A 43 1.19 1.65 -5.86
CA SER A 43 1.52 1.38 -4.46
C SER A 43 3.02 1.26 -4.18
N ARG A 44 3.89 1.25 -5.20
CA ARG A 44 5.34 0.97 -5.03
C ARG A 44 6.29 2.03 -5.61
N GLU A 45 5.78 3.15 -6.11
CA GLU A 45 6.65 4.26 -6.53
C GLU A 45 6.95 5.15 -5.31
N GLU A 46 8.25 5.35 -5.02
CA GLU A 46 8.72 6.34 -4.04
C GLU A 46 8.13 7.70 -4.40
N GLY A 47 7.37 8.29 -3.47
CA GLY A 47 6.67 9.57 -3.65
C GLY A 47 5.16 9.48 -3.93
N TYR A 48 4.60 8.32 -4.31
CA TYR A 48 3.15 8.19 -4.53
C TYR A 48 2.37 7.94 -3.23
N VAL A 49 2.99 7.24 -2.27
CA VAL A 49 2.48 7.15 -0.90
C VAL A 49 3.08 8.31 -0.11
N LYS A 50 2.28 9.36 0.14
CA LYS A 50 2.69 10.40 1.10
C LYS A 50 3.08 9.72 2.41
N PRO A 51 4.22 10.08 3.04
CA PRO A 51 4.61 9.47 4.29
C PRO A 51 3.48 9.64 5.31
N GLU A 52 3.00 8.53 5.85
CA GLU A 52 2.02 8.55 6.93
C GLU A 52 2.76 8.82 8.24
N ARG A 53 2.30 9.81 9.01
CA ARG A 53 2.82 10.06 10.35
C ARG A 53 2.29 8.96 11.26
N VAL A 54 3.18 8.25 11.95
CA VAL A 54 2.76 7.35 13.03
C VAL A 54 2.48 8.22 14.24
N ILE A 55 1.23 8.20 14.71
CA ILE A 55 0.84 8.89 15.94
C ILE A 55 1.24 8.00 17.13
N ALA A 56 0.79 6.74 17.10
CA ALA A 56 1.05 5.80 18.19
C ALA A 56 1.22 4.36 17.69
N ILE A 57 2.01 3.58 18.42
CA ILE A 57 2.08 2.12 18.28
C ILE A 57 1.31 1.52 19.45
N THR A 58 0.29 0.72 19.15
CA THR A 58 -0.51 0.04 20.17
C THR A 58 0.04 -1.36 20.43
N GLU A 59 -0.55 -2.11 21.35
CA GLU A 59 -0.07 -3.45 21.74
C GLU A 59 -0.06 -4.42 20.54
N THR A 60 -1.08 -4.35 19.70
CA THR A 60 -1.24 -5.27 18.56
C THR A 60 -1.38 -4.58 17.20
N GLY A 61 -1.00 -3.31 17.12
CA GLY A 61 -1.27 -2.51 15.93
C GLY A 61 -0.67 -1.11 15.96
N TRP A 62 -1.35 -0.17 15.30
CA TRP A 62 -0.87 1.19 15.13
C TRP A 62 -2.00 2.18 14.85
N LEU A 63 -1.69 3.44 15.12
CA LEU A 63 -2.46 4.62 14.76
C LEU A 63 -1.60 5.52 13.87
N LYS A 64 -2.08 5.81 12.67
CA LYS A 64 -1.39 6.65 11.69
C LYS A 64 -2.28 7.74 11.15
N GLU A 65 -1.65 8.81 10.73
CA GLU A 65 -2.25 9.95 10.08
C GLU A 65 -1.73 10.07 8.65
N SER A 66 -2.65 10.16 7.71
CA SER A 66 -2.40 10.66 6.37
C SER A 66 -2.99 12.06 6.23
N ALA A 67 -2.64 12.75 5.15
CA ALA A 67 -3.11 14.12 4.88
C ALA A 67 -4.63 14.34 4.91
N GLN A 68 -5.44 13.28 4.90
CA GLN A 68 -6.90 13.39 4.89
C GLN A 68 -7.60 12.44 5.87
N ARG A 69 -6.86 11.55 6.55
CA ARG A 69 -7.46 10.46 7.33
C ARG A 69 -6.61 10.06 8.51
N ILE A 70 -7.27 9.80 9.62
CA ILE A 70 -6.74 8.98 10.71
C ILE A 70 -7.06 7.52 10.40
N LYS A 71 -6.07 6.65 10.57
CA LYS A 71 -6.14 5.22 10.29
C LYS A 71 -5.73 4.45 11.55
N PHE A 72 -6.63 3.58 12.00
CA PHE A 72 -6.38 2.66 13.10
C PHE A 72 -6.38 1.22 12.59
N PHE A 73 -5.39 0.44 13.02
CA PHE A 73 -5.28 -0.98 12.72
C PHE A 73 -4.93 -1.73 14.00
N SER A 74 -5.60 -2.85 14.25
CA SER A 74 -5.31 -3.78 15.34
C SER A 74 -5.47 -5.21 14.85
N SER A 75 -4.55 -6.10 15.24
CA SER A 75 -4.54 -7.51 14.82
C SER A 75 -4.14 -8.43 15.96
N VAL A 76 -5.11 -9.20 16.45
CA VAL A 76 -4.92 -10.09 17.61
C VAL A 76 -4.97 -11.56 17.17
N LYS A 77 -4.06 -12.39 17.68
CA LYS A 77 -4.03 -13.82 17.38
C LYS A 77 -5.27 -14.53 17.95
N LYS A 78 -6.09 -15.14 17.10
CA LYS A 78 -7.31 -15.87 17.51
C LYS A 78 -7.08 -17.02 18.52
N VAL A 79 -5.85 -17.54 18.60
CA VAL A 79 -5.48 -18.68 19.47
C VAL A 79 -5.69 -18.38 20.96
N VAL A 80 -5.71 -17.10 21.37
CA VAL A 80 -5.88 -16.72 22.78
C VAL A 80 -7.34 -16.81 23.27
N GLY A 81 -8.28 -17.10 22.37
CA GLY A 81 -9.71 -17.19 22.67
C GLY A 81 -10.45 -15.87 22.53
N ALA A 82 -11.74 -15.94 22.17
CA ALA A 82 -12.55 -14.78 21.77
C ALA A 82 -12.60 -13.67 22.83
N VAL A 83 -12.76 -14.02 24.11
CA VAL A 83 -12.82 -13.03 25.20
C VAL A 83 -11.53 -12.23 25.29
N LYS A 84 -10.37 -12.89 25.23
CA LYS A 84 -9.07 -12.21 25.28
C LYS A 84 -8.82 -11.37 24.03
N VAL A 85 -9.26 -11.85 22.86
CA VAL A 85 -9.22 -11.07 21.61
C VAL A 85 -10.03 -9.78 21.76
N THR A 86 -11.26 -9.86 22.25
CA THR A 86 -12.12 -8.68 22.47
C THR A 86 -11.50 -7.72 23.47
N CYS A 87 -10.93 -8.22 24.58
CA CYS A 87 -10.25 -7.37 25.56
C CYS A 87 -9.05 -6.64 24.93
N ALA A 88 -8.21 -7.34 24.17
CA ALA A 88 -7.05 -6.73 23.50
C ALA A 88 -7.48 -5.68 22.46
N MET A 89 -8.48 -5.99 21.63
CA MET A 89 -9.02 -5.02 20.66
C MET A 89 -9.57 -3.76 21.33
N LYS A 90 -10.28 -3.91 22.46
CA LYS A 90 -10.80 -2.77 23.23
C LYS A 90 -9.67 -1.91 23.82
N ARG A 91 -8.61 -2.53 24.34
CA ARG A 91 -7.45 -1.80 24.87
C ARG A 91 -6.75 -0.98 23.78
N ASP A 92 -6.49 -1.60 22.63
CA ASP A 92 -5.89 -0.90 21.49
C ASP A 92 -6.74 0.28 21.03
N LEU A 93 -8.07 0.11 20.97
CA LEU A 93 -8.99 1.17 20.58
C LEU A 93 -8.99 2.32 21.59
N ASN A 94 -9.05 2.02 22.88
CA ASN A 94 -9.02 3.04 23.94
C ASN A 94 -7.70 3.82 23.89
N MET A 95 -6.56 3.12 23.83
CA MET A 95 -5.25 3.75 23.71
C MET A 95 -5.16 4.66 22.47
N ALA A 96 -5.62 4.19 21.32
CA ALA A 96 -5.63 5.01 20.11
C ALA A 96 -6.51 6.26 20.25
N THR A 97 -7.63 6.17 20.98
CA THR A 97 -8.54 7.30 21.19
C THR A 97 -7.95 8.31 22.16
N ASP A 98 -7.32 7.84 23.23
CA ASP A 98 -6.62 8.67 24.22
C ASP A 98 -5.48 9.46 23.58
N GLU A 99 -4.69 8.83 22.71
CA GLU A 99 -3.60 9.49 21.97
C GLU A 99 -4.10 10.56 21.00
N LEU A 100 -5.26 10.35 20.34
CA LEU A 100 -5.86 11.38 19.50
C LEU A 100 -6.30 12.60 20.31
N LEU A 101 -6.89 12.37 21.49
CA LEU A 101 -7.30 13.45 22.39
C LEU A 101 -6.08 14.21 22.92
N TYR A 102 -5.01 13.50 23.26
CA TYR A 102 -3.77 14.12 23.70
C TYR A 102 -3.14 14.98 22.59
N GLU A 103 -3.09 14.48 21.35
CA GLU A 103 -2.63 15.27 20.20
C GLU A 103 -3.48 16.52 19.97
N GLU A 104 -4.81 16.44 20.13
CA GLU A 104 -5.69 17.61 19.98
C GLU A 104 -5.45 18.68 21.06
N ILE A 105 -5.16 18.27 22.30
CA ILE A 105 -4.89 19.20 23.41
C ILE A 105 -3.53 19.91 23.26
N ASN A 106 -2.55 19.26 22.64
CA ASN A 106 -1.16 19.75 22.56
C ASN A 106 -0.80 20.40 21.21
N GLN A 107 -1.77 20.56 20.31
CA GLN A 107 -1.66 21.34 19.07
C GLN A 107 -2.03 22.81 19.29
#